data_AF-A0A922LLR0-F1
#
_entry.id   AF-A0A922LLR0-F1
#
_cell.length_a   1.000
_cell.length_b   1.000
_cell.length_c   1.000
_cell.angle_alpha   90.00
_cell.angle_beta   90.00
_cell.angle_gamma   90.00
#
_symmetry.space_group_name_H-M   'P 1'
#
loop_
_entity.id
_entity.type
_entity.pdbx_description
1 polymer ?
#
loop_
_entity_poly.entity_id
_entity_poly.type
_entity_poly.pdbx_seq_one_letter_code
_entity_poly.pdbx_strand_id
1 'polypeptide(L)'
;MTEFCPKDIQKEYFDIQLKLASDVKLPLFLHCRAAHDDFLQMIKNARQSYFQGKPFRGVVHSFDGTDEMVKCFTDMGLYIGVNGCSLKNQSNLEVVQKIPLGRLLLETDAPWCDIRRTHAGNVQLI
;
A
#
# COMPACT_ATOMS: atom_id res chain seq x y z
N MET A 1 17.75 13.49 -3.53
CA MET A 1 16.44 12.97 -3.96
C MET A 1 15.78 14.09 -4.75
N THR A 2 15.46 13.86 -6.01
CA THR A 2 14.73 14.84 -6.82
C THR A 2 13.26 14.71 -6.47
N GLU A 3 12.68 15.74 -5.86
CA GLU A 3 11.24 15.84 -5.63
C GLU A 3 10.59 16.32 -6.93
N PHE A 4 9.90 15.44 -7.65
CA PHE A 4 9.26 15.77 -8.93
C PHE A 4 7.90 16.47 -8.78
N CYS A 5 7.31 16.40 -7.59
CA CYS A 5 6.03 17.01 -7.25
C CYS A 5 6.03 17.40 -5.77
N PRO A 6 5.78 18.68 -5.43
CA PRO A 6 5.73 19.14 -4.04
C PRO A 6 4.74 18.35 -3.17
N LYS A 7 5.10 18.12 -1.91
CA LYS A 7 4.28 17.38 -0.94
C LYS A 7 2.84 17.89 -0.81
N ASP A 8 2.64 19.20 -0.76
CA ASP A 8 1.32 19.83 -0.67
C ASP A 8 0.44 19.51 -1.90
N ILE A 9 1.03 19.54 -3.10
CA ILE A 9 0.36 19.15 -4.35
C ILE A 9 0.01 17.67 -4.33
N GLN A 10 0.91 16.78 -3.90
CA GLN A 10 0.61 15.35 -3.77
C GLN A 10 -0.59 15.11 -2.84
N LYS A 11 -0.67 15.81 -1.70
CA LYS A 11 -1.78 15.69 -0.74
C LYS A 11 -3.09 16.24 -1.29
N GLU A 12 -3.07 17.40 -1.93
CA GLU A 12 -4.27 18.02 -2.53
C GLU A 12 -4.93 17.07 -3.53
N TYR A 13 -4.16 16.61 -4.53
CA TYR A 13 -4.72 15.78 -5.60
C TYR A 13 -5.02 14.35 -5.17
N PHE A 14 -4.36 13.85 -4.11
CA PHE A 14 -4.75 12.57 -3.52
C PHE A 14 -6.11 12.67 -2.83
N ASP A 15 -6.38 13.73 -2.06
CA ASP A 15 -7.69 13.94 -1.40
C ASP A 15 -8.83 14.10 -2.42
N ILE A 16 -8.60 14.89 -3.48
CA ILE A 16 -9.56 15.06 -4.58
C ILE A 16 -9.91 13.71 -5.22
N GLN A 17 -8.91 12.87 -5.49
CA GLN A 17 -9.13 11.54 -6.07
C GLN A 17 -9.85 10.59 -5.10
N LEU A 18 -9.58 10.65 -3.80
CA LEU A 18 -10.30 9.86 -2.80
C LEU A 18 -11.78 10.25 -2.73
N LYS A 19 -12.08 11.56 -2.81
CA LYS A 19 -13.45 12.05 -2.88
C LYS A 19 -14.17 11.51 -4.13
N LEU A 20 -13.56 11.63 -5.31
CA LEU A 20 -14.09 11.11 -6.57
C LEU A 20 -14.29 9.58 -6.52
N ALA A 21 -13.33 8.86 -5.96
CA ALA A 21 -13.39 7.41 -5.84
C ALA A 21 -14.60 6.94 -5.02
N SER A 22 -15.03 7.74 -4.04
CA SER A 22 -16.22 7.47 -3.26
C SER A 22 -17.50 7.47 -4.09
N ASP A 23 -17.54 8.19 -5.21
CA ASP A 23 -18.73 8.30 -6.06
C ASP A 23 -18.80 7.19 -7.11
N VAL A 24 -17.65 6.76 -7.65
CA VAL A 24 -17.58 5.70 -8.68
C VAL A 24 -17.66 4.28 -8.10
N LYS A 25 -17.49 4.11 -6.78
CA LYS A 25 -17.61 2.82 -6.06
C LYS A 25 -16.67 1.71 -6.57
N LEU A 26 -15.59 2.06 -7.26
CA LEU A 26 -14.55 1.14 -7.69
C LEU A 26 -13.53 0.89 -6.56
N PRO A 27 -12.82 -0.25 -6.56
CA PRO A 27 -11.71 -0.46 -5.65
C PRO A 27 -10.58 0.55 -5.87
N LEU A 28 -9.93 0.98 -4.80
CA LEU A 28 -8.75 1.84 -4.84
C LEU A 28 -7.48 1.02 -5.15
N PHE A 29 -6.58 1.60 -5.94
CA PHE A 29 -5.21 1.11 -6.13
C PHE A 29 -4.26 2.17 -5.59
N LEU A 30 -3.70 1.95 -4.40
CA LEU A 30 -3.10 3.00 -3.59
C LEU A 30 -1.58 2.85 -3.54
N HIS A 31 -0.88 3.94 -3.82
CA HIS A 31 0.58 4.02 -3.72
C HIS A 31 1.01 4.72 -2.43
N CYS A 32 2.01 4.18 -1.74
CA CYS A 32 2.67 4.82 -0.61
C CYS A 32 4.15 4.49 -0.60
N ARG A 33 5.01 5.52 -0.57
CA ARG A 33 6.46 5.37 -0.39
C ARG A 33 6.99 6.56 0.41
N ALA A 34 7.69 6.28 1.50
CA ALA A 34 8.29 7.29 2.39
C ALA A 34 7.31 8.40 2.85
N ALA A 35 6.02 8.06 2.94
CA ALA A 35 4.94 9.00 3.27
C ALA A 35 3.87 8.34 4.16
N HIS A 36 4.24 7.28 4.88
CA HIS A 36 3.28 6.37 5.49
C HIS A 36 2.36 7.02 6.53
N ASP A 37 2.86 7.95 7.34
CA ASP A 37 2.06 8.65 8.36
C ASP A 37 0.99 9.56 7.72
N ASP A 38 1.40 10.41 6.77
CA ASP A 38 0.49 11.27 6.01
C ASP A 38 -0.54 10.43 5.25
N PHE A 39 -0.08 9.37 4.57
CA PHE A 39 -0.93 8.46 3.82
C PHE A 39 -1.97 7.78 4.72
N LEU A 40 -1.55 7.22 5.86
CA LEU A 40 -2.45 6.56 6.78
C LEU A 40 -3.50 7.53 7.35
N GLN A 41 -3.09 8.75 7.70
CA GLN A 41 -4.01 9.76 8.20
C GLN A 41 -5.03 10.17 7.14
N MET A 42 -4.59 10.40 5.90
CA MET A 42 -5.48 10.76 4.79
C MET A 42 -6.46 9.63 4.45
N ILE A 43 -6.01 8.38 4.44
CA ILE A 43 -6.88 7.22 4.22
C ILE A 43 -7.92 7.08 5.32
N LYS A 44 -7.54 7.22 6.59
CA LYS A 44 -8.49 7.20 7.72
C LYS A 44 -9.53 8.31 7.59
N ASN A 45 -9.09 9.53 7.29
CA ASN A 45 -9.97 10.67 7.09
C ASN A 45 -10.92 10.47 5.92
N ALA A 46 -10.43 10.01 4.76
CA ALA A 46 -11.27 9.75 3.59
C ALA A 46 -12.30 8.65 3.86
N ARG A 47 -11.91 7.56 4.52
CA ARG A 47 -12.83 6.49 4.93
C ARG A 47 -13.96 7.04 5.82
N GLN A 48 -13.61 7.93 6.74
CA GLN A 48 -14.57 8.58 7.64
C GLN A 48 -15.36 9.69 6.98
N SER A 49 -14.87 10.39 5.97
CA SER A 49 -15.55 11.59 5.43
C SER A 49 -16.29 11.32 4.12
N TYR A 50 -15.66 10.60 3.19
CA TYR A 50 -16.17 10.43 1.82
C TYR A 50 -16.84 9.07 1.62
N PHE A 51 -16.41 8.05 2.37
CA PHE A 51 -16.90 6.67 2.21
C PHE A 51 -17.90 6.23 3.29
N GLN A 52 -18.48 7.15 4.08
CA GLN A 52 -19.53 6.79 5.04
C GLN A 52 -20.72 6.14 4.32
N GLY A 53 -21.05 4.90 4.70
CA GLY A 53 -22.12 4.14 4.05
C GLY A 53 -21.83 3.73 2.59
N LYS A 54 -20.60 3.96 2.10
CA LYS A 54 -20.16 3.57 0.76
C LYS A 54 -19.12 2.45 0.84
N PRO A 55 -18.98 1.60 -0.20
CA PRO A 55 -17.96 0.57 -0.22
C PRO A 55 -16.54 1.17 -0.15
N PHE A 56 -15.77 0.80 0.86
CA PHE A 56 -14.35 1.13 0.98
C PHE A 56 -13.52 -0.15 0.81
N ARG A 57 -12.92 -0.31 -0.37
CA ARG A 57 -12.11 -1.48 -0.72
C ARG A 57 -10.98 -1.06 -1.67
N GLY A 58 -9.89 -1.78 -1.63
CA GLY A 58 -8.73 -1.49 -2.46
C GLY A 58 -7.48 -2.22 -1.98
N VAL A 59 -6.36 -1.95 -2.62
CA VAL A 59 -5.05 -2.50 -2.30
C VAL A 59 -4.06 -1.37 -2.06
N VAL A 60 -3.22 -1.52 -1.04
CA VAL A 60 -1.97 -0.74 -0.90
C VAL A 60 -0.90 -1.51 -1.66
N HIS A 61 -0.57 -1.03 -2.86
CA HIS A 61 0.27 -1.73 -3.81
C HIS A 61 1.76 -1.57 -3.46
N SER A 62 2.58 -2.55 -3.87
CA SER A 62 4.03 -2.57 -3.70
C SER A 62 4.48 -2.23 -2.27
N PHE A 63 3.86 -2.89 -1.29
CA PHE A 63 3.98 -2.52 0.12
C PHE A 63 5.40 -2.70 0.68
N ASP A 64 5.90 -1.70 1.40
CA ASP A 64 7.21 -1.69 2.06
C ASP A 64 7.18 -1.15 3.50
N GLY A 65 5.98 -1.06 4.10
CA GLY A 65 5.76 -0.53 5.44
C GLY A 65 5.96 -1.53 6.58
N THR A 66 5.43 -1.22 7.77
CA THR A 66 5.58 -2.02 8.99
C THR A 66 4.39 -2.95 9.24
N ASP A 67 4.52 -3.85 10.22
CA ASP A 67 3.45 -4.74 10.66
C ASP A 67 2.27 -4.00 11.30
N GLU A 68 2.52 -2.88 12.01
CA GLU A 68 1.42 -2.04 12.52
C GLU A 68 0.59 -1.45 11.38
N MET A 69 1.23 -1.09 10.28
CA MET A 69 0.55 -0.59 9.08
C MET A 69 -0.24 -1.68 8.38
N VAL A 70 0.30 -2.90 8.28
CA VAL A 70 -0.45 -4.07 7.80
C VAL A 70 -1.75 -4.20 8.58
N LYS A 71 -1.68 -4.24 9.91
CA LYS A 71 -2.86 -4.34 10.78
C LYS A 71 -3.84 -3.20 10.51
N CYS A 72 -3.35 -1.96 10.50
CA CYS A 72 -4.18 -0.78 10.25
C CYS A 72 -4.93 -0.87 8.92
N PHE A 73 -4.27 -1.24 7.83
CA PHE A 73 -4.90 -1.34 6.51
C PHE A 73 -5.87 -2.52 6.42
N THR A 74 -5.53 -3.69 6.96
CA THR A 74 -6.42 -4.85 6.95
C THR A 74 -7.67 -4.65 7.79
N ASP A 75 -7.56 -3.96 8.94
CA ASP A 75 -8.70 -3.58 9.79
C ASP A 75 -9.64 -2.59 9.07
N MET A 76 -9.11 -1.80 8.14
CA MET A 76 -9.90 -0.93 7.26
C MET A 76 -10.53 -1.66 6.07
N GLY A 77 -10.23 -2.95 5.88
CA GLY A 77 -10.73 -3.77 4.78
C GLY A 77 -9.92 -3.68 3.50
N LEU A 78 -8.73 -3.07 3.54
CA LEU A 78 -7.80 -3.01 2.41
C LEU A 78 -6.96 -4.29 2.29
N TYR A 79 -6.49 -4.55 1.09
CA TYR A 79 -5.54 -5.60 0.75
C TYR A 79 -4.11 -5.04 0.71
N ILE A 80 -3.13 -5.92 0.84
CA ILE A 80 -1.70 -5.59 0.75
C ILE A 80 -1.11 -6.25 -0.49
N GLY A 81 -0.53 -5.45 -1.38
CA GLY A 81 0.16 -5.92 -2.57
C GLY A 81 1.62 -6.23 -2.27
N VAL A 82 2.06 -7.43 -2.65
CA VAL A 82 3.41 -7.95 -2.41
C VAL A 82 4.07 -8.26 -3.75
N ASN A 83 5.26 -7.69 -3.96
CA ASN A 83 6.12 -7.95 -5.11
C ASN A 83 7.58 -8.17 -4.67
N GLY A 84 8.52 -8.29 -5.62
CA GLY A 84 9.93 -8.50 -5.26
C GLY A 84 10.58 -7.32 -4.51
N CYS A 85 10.03 -6.10 -4.58
CA CYS A 85 10.46 -4.99 -3.74
C CYS A 85 10.02 -5.16 -2.27
N SER A 86 8.85 -5.77 -2.04
CA SER A 86 8.34 -6.15 -0.72
C SER A 86 9.09 -7.33 -0.08
N LEU A 87 10.08 -7.92 -0.77
CA LEU A 87 10.81 -9.11 -0.32
C LEU A 87 12.34 -8.89 -0.28
N LYS A 88 12.78 -7.62 -0.32
CA LYS A 88 14.21 -7.27 -0.44
C LYS A 88 15.03 -7.66 0.78
N ASN A 89 14.56 -7.31 1.97
CA ASN A 89 15.32 -7.44 3.22
C ASN A 89 14.60 -8.36 4.21
N GLN A 90 15.33 -8.85 5.22
CA GLN A 90 14.80 -9.77 6.24
C GLN A 90 13.58 -9.16 6.98
N SER A 91 13.65 -7.87 7.33
CA SER A 91 12.52 -7.17 7.95
C SER A 91 11.29 -7.11 7.05
N ASN A 92 11.46 -7.04 5.72
CA ASN A 92 10.32 -7.10 4.82
C ASN A 92 9.65 -8.48 4.83
N LEU A 93 10.44 -9.55 4.90
CA LEU A 93 9.91 -10.91 5.00
C LEU A 93 9.13 -11.12 6.30
N GLU A 94 9.64 -10.60 7.42
CA GLU A 94 8.96 -10.63 8.72
C GLU A 94 7.61 -9.94 8.67
N VAL A 95 7.53 -8.77 8.02
CA VAL A 95 6.26 -8.04 7.83
C VAL A 95 5.31 -8.80 6.90
N VAL A 96 5.81 -9.35 5.78
CA VAL A 96 4.98 -10.13 4.85
C VAL A 96 4.35 -11.35 5.52
N GLN A 97 5.06 -12.01 6.43
CA GLN A 97 4.52 -13.13 7.21
C GLN A 97 3.36 -12.74 8.14
N LYS A 98 3.21 -11.45 8.48
CA LYS A 98 2.09 -10.97 9.30
C LYS A 98 0.83 -10.65 8.49
N ILE A 99 0.92 -10.61 7.15
CA ILE A 99 -0.22 -10.32 6.29
C ILE A 99 -1.17 -11.53 6.31
N PRO A 100 -2.45 -11.37 6.69
CA PRO A 100 -3.42 -12.45 6.59
C PRO A 100 -3.56 -12.93 5.14
N LEU A 101 -3.54 -14.23 4.89
CA LEU A 101 -3.61 -14.78 3.52
C LEU A 101 -4.83 -14.27 2.72
N GLY A 102 -5.99 -14.09 3.37
CA GLY A 102 -7.19 -13.52 2.74
C GLY A 102 -7.11 -12.01 2.44
N ARG A 103 -5.97 -11.36 2.73
CA ARG A 103 -5.70 -9.95 2.50
C ARG A 103 -4.44 -9.69 1.67
N LEU A 104 -3.73 -10.74 1.23
CA LEU A 104 -2.53 -10.65 0.42
C LEU A 104 -2.87 -10.71 -1.06
N LEU A 105 -2.27 -9.83 -1.87
CA LEU A 105 -2.30 -9.88 -3.33
C LEU A 105 -0.87 -9.95 -3.89
N LEU A 106 -0.69 -10.69 -4.98
CA LEU A 106 0.59 -10.82 -5.66
C LEU A 106 0.66 -9.87 -6.85
N GLU A 107 1.80 -9.22 -7.04
CA GLU A 107 2.09 -8.40 -8.21
C GLU A 107 3.58 -8.46 -8.56
N THR A 108 3.95 -8.08 -9.79
CA THR A 108 5.36 -8.02 -10.21
C THR A 108 5.93 -6.61 -10.16
N ASP A 109 5.07 -5.60 -10.39
CA ASP A 109 5.49 -4.21 -10.66
C ASP A 109 6.48 -4.10 -11.83
N ALA A 110 6.38 -5.03 -12.80
CA ALA A 110 7.23 -5.04 -13.99
C ALA A 110 7.13 -3.69 -14.74
N PRO A 111 8.25 -3.14 -15.25
CA PRO A 111 9.56 -3.80 -15.44
C PRO A 111 10.50 -3.72 -14.20
N TRP A 112 9.99 -3.38 -13.03
CA TRP A 112 10.76 -3.21 -11.80
C TRP A 112 10.67 -4.44 -10.88
N CYS A 113 11.23 -4.30 -9.68
CA CYS A 113 11.08 -5.24 -8.57
C CYS A 113 11.51 -6.70 -8.83
N ASP A 114 12.46 -6.93 -9.74
CA ASP A 114 13.13 -8.21 -9.87
C ASP A 114 13.66 -8.73 -8.52
N ILE A 115 13.44 -10.02 -8.27
CA ILE A 115 14.06 -10.73 -7.15
C ILE A 115 15.51 -11.07 -7.54
N ARG A 116 16.47 -10.49 -6.83
CA ARG A 116 17.91 -10.66 -7.09
C ARG A 116 18.53 -11.61 -6.08
N ARG A 117 19.66 -12.24 -6.43
CA ARG A 117 20.43 -13.13 -5.53
C ARG A 117 20.82 -12.47 -4.19
N THR A 118 20.90 -11.14 -4.17
CA THR A 118 21.23 -10.36 -2.98
C THR A 118 20.01 -10.06 -2.09
N HIS A 119 18.78 -10.38 -2.53
CA HIS A 119 17.57 -10.15 -1.74
C HIS A 119 17.31 -11.33 -0.81
N ALA A 120 16.83 -11.05 0.40
CA ALA A 120 16.46 -12.08 1.37
C ALA A 120 15.40 -13.05 0.81
N GLY A 121 14.44 -12.53 0.05
CA GLY A 121 13.40 -13.35 -0.61
C GLY A 121 13.92 -14.33 -1.66
N ASN A 122 15.17 -14.22 -2.11
CA ASN A 122 15.73 -15.19 -3.06
C ASN A 122 16.08 -16.54 -2.40
N VAL A 123 16.45 -16.53 -1.12
CA VAL A 123 16.96 -17.72 -0.42
C VAL A 123 15.84 -18.56 0.21
N GLN A 124 14.71 -17.94 0.58
CA GLN A 124 13.58 -18.62 1.24
C GLN A 124 12.53 -19.19 0.27
N LEU A 125 12.69 -18.99 -1.05
CA LEU A 125 11.76 -19.49 -2.07
C LEU A 125 12.26 -20.76 -2.79
N ILE A 126 13.24 -21.45 -2.21
CA ILE A 126 13.73 -22.77 -2.65
C ILE A 126 13.48 -23.79 -1.54
#